data_AF-A0A2V7BTQ9-F1
#
_entry.id   AF-A0A2V7BTQ9-F1
#
_cell.length_a   1.000
_cell.length_b   1.000
_cell.length_c   1.000
_cell.angle_alpha   90.00
_cell.angle_beta   90.00
_cell.angle_gamma   90.00
#
_symmetry.space_group_name_H-M   'P 1'
#
loop_
_entity.id
_entity.type
_entity.pdbx_description
1 polymer ?
#
loop_
_entity_poly.entity_id
_entity_poly.type
_entity_poly.pdbx_seq_one_letter_code
_entity_poly.pdbx_strand_id
1 'polypeptide(L)'
;MTVDQMKKAASMGAKMEIATLGALSGPQAHLAFMRNSKNISFKESADHIKQVGASHFIISTDLGQTANPSPPDGLAWLIAGLMSQGITKEQIQTMRRENLGKLLMG
;
A
#
# COMPACT_ATOMS: atom_id res chain seq x y z
N MET A 1 9.85 -2.09 -6.56
CA MET A 1 10.11 -3.50 -6.91
C MET A 1 9.49 -3.79 -8.26
N THR A 2 10.10 -4.62 -9.10
CA THR A 2 9.43 -5.15 -10.30
C THR A 2 8.42 -6.22 -9.91
N VAL A 3 7.45 -6.51 -10.78
CA VAL A 3 6.45 -7.57 -10.52
C VAL A 3 7.12 -8.93 -10.31
N ASP A 4 8.19 -9.26 -11.05
CA ASP A 4 8.90 -10.51 -10.87
C ASP A 4 9.61 -10.61 -9.51
N GLN A 5 10.20 -9.50 -9.04
CA GLN A 5 10.74 -9.42 -7.68
C GLN A 5 9.65 -9.61 -6.63
N MET A 6 8.47 -9.01 -6.83
CA MET A 6 7.33 -9.17 -5.93
C MET A 6 6.82 -10.62 -5.90
N LYS A 7 6.69 -11.26 -7.06
CA LYS A 7 6.31 -12.69 -7.15
C LYS A 7 7.35 -13.59 -6.48
N LYS A 8 8.64 -13.30 -6.67
CA LYS A 8 9.70 -14.02 -5.99
C LYS A 8 9.61 -13.87 -4.47
N ALA A 9 9.44 -12.64 -3.96
CA ALA A 9 9.25 -12.39 -2.54
C ALA A 9 7.99 -13.10 -1.99
N ALA A 10 6.87 -13.02 -2.71
CA ALA A 10 5.63 -13.69 -2.37
C ALA A 10 5.79 -15.22 -2.26
N SER A 11 6.55 -15.84 -3.16
CA SER A 11 6.86 -17.28 -3.13
C SER A 11 7.68 -17.71 -1.92
N MET A 12 8.39 -16.76 -1.29
CA MET A 12 9.16 -16.98 -0.06
C MET A 12 8.33 -16.70 1.20
N GLY A 13 7.03 -16.44 1.06
CA GLY A 13 6.12 -16.14 2.16
C GLY A 13 6.10 -14.67 2.60
N ALA A 14 6.84 -13.79 1.92
CA ALA A 14 6.89 -12.37 2.29
C ALA A 14 5.52 -11.69 2.12
N LYS A 15 5.29 -10.67 2.96
CA LYS A 15 4.22 -9.68 2.79
C LYS A 15 4.84 -8.35 2.38
N MET A 16 4.30 -7.76 1.32
CA MET A 16 4.71 -6.45 0.84
C MET A 16 3.76 -5.38 1.36
N GLU A 17 4.28 -4.19 1.62
CA GLU A 17 3.50 -3.09 2.15
C GLU A 17 3.03 -2.13 1.07
N ILE A 18 1.79 -1.67 1.18
CA ILE A 18 1.27 -0.51 0.47
C ILE A 18 0.97 0.56 1.51
N ALA A 19 1.86 1.55 1.59
CA ALA A 19 1.75 2.69 2.49
C ALA A 19 1.14 3.89 1.78
N THR A 20 0.28 4.64 2.50
CA THR A 20 -0.33 5.88 1.98
C THR A 20 0.73 6.91 1.55
N LEU A 21 1.84 7.01 2.30
CA LEU A 21 2.93 7.91 1.99
C LEU A 21 3.50 7.73 0.57
N GLY A 22 3.47 6.51 0.03
CA GLY A 22 3.92 6.23 -1.35
C GLY A 22 3.09 6.98 -2.40
N ALA A 23 1.78 7.12 -2.18
CA ALA A 23 0.87 7.85 -3.07
C ALA A 23 0.94 9.38 -2.89
N LEU A 24 1.43 9.86 -1.74
CA LEU A 24 1.66 11.28 -1.45
C LEU A 24 3.05 11.76 -1.88
N SER A 25 4.00 10.84 -2.05
CA SER A 25 5.37 11.13 -2.47
C SER A 25 5.48 11.44 -3.96
N GLY A 26 6.62 11.94 -4.41
CA GLY A 26 6.86 12.27 -5.82
C GLY A 26 7.04 13.75 -6.09
N PRO A 27 7.42 14.16 -7.31
CA PRO A 27 7.79 15.54 -7.62
C PRO A 27 6.72 16.58 -7.27
N GLN A 28 5.45 16.17 -7.26
CA GLN A 28 4.29 16.99 -6.91
C GLN A 28 3.90 16.94 -5.42
N ALA A 29 4.68 16.26 -4.57
CA ALA A 29 4.41 16.17 -3.14
C ALA A 29 4.41 17.57 -2.50
N HIS A 30 3.48 17.79 -1.56
CA HIS A 30 3.35 19.06 -0.86
C HIS A 30 4.56 19.34 0.05
N LEU A 31 5.13 18.32 0.67
CA LEU A 31 6.34 18.43 1.49
C LEU A 31 7.61 18.25 0.64
N ALA A 32 8.53 19.20 0.73
CA ALA A 32 9.74 19.25 -0.08
C ALA A 32 10.60 17.98 0.05
N PHE A 33 10.73 17.42 1.25
CA PHE A 33 11.56 16.23 1.48
C PHE A 33 11.01 14.96 0.82
N MET A 34 9.71 14.92 0.48
CA MET A 34 9.06 13.77 -0.16
C MET A 34 9.19 13.81 -1.70
N ARG A 35 9.69 14.92 -2.26
CA ARG A 35 9.70 15.13 -3.72
C ARG A 35 10.71 14.27 -4.47
N ASN A 36 11.74 13.80 -3.78
CA ASN A 36 12.78 12.94 -4.34
C ASN A 36 12.43 11.44 -4.30
N SER A 37 11.31 11.08 -3.67
CA SER A 37 10.82 9.70 -3.62
C SER A 37 9.94 9.40 -4.83
N LYS A 38 9.83 8.12 -5.22
CA LYS A 38 8.89 7.71 -6.28
C LYS A 38 7.44 7.91 -5.81
N ASN A 39 6.59 8.49 -6.67
CA ASN A 39 5.13 8.39 -6.50
C ASN A 39 4.66 6.98 -6.89
N ILE A 40 3.95 6.31 -5.99
CA ILE A 40 3.29 5.04 -6.28
C ILE A 40 1.78 5.32 -6.36
N SER A 41 1.28 5.42 -7.59
CA SER A 41 -0.14 5.70 -7.82
C SER A 41 -1.05 4.55 -7.35
N PHE A 42 -2.31 4.85 -7.05
CA PHE A 42 -3.30 3.82 -6.72
C PHE A 42 -3.45 2.77 -7.82
N LYS A 43 -3.34 3.18 -9.09
CA LYS A 43 -3.39 2.27 -10.22
C LYS A 43 -2.21 1.30 -10.19
N GLU A 44 -0.99 1.79 -9.98
CA GLU A 44 0.20 0.95 -9.84
C GLU A 44 0.06 -0.04 -8.68
N SER A 45 -0.36 0.44 -7.50
CA SER A 45 -0.63 -0.41 -6.34
C SER A 45 -1.70 -1.48 -6.62
N ALA A 46 -2.81 -1.12 -7.26
CA ALA A 46 -3.87 -2.05 -7.61
C ALA A 46 -3.42 -3.08 -8.65
N ASP A 47 -2.63 -2.67 -9.63
CA ASP A 47 -2.07 -3.57 -10.65
C ASP A 47 -1.10 -4.59 -10.01
N HIS A 48 -0.31 -4.17 -9.02
CA HIS A 48 0.54 -5.08 -8.25
C HIS A 48 -0.29 -6.08 -7.43
N ILE A 49 -1.34 -5.62 -6.74
CA ILE A 49 -2.25 -6.49 -5.98
C ILE A 49 -2.90 -7.53 -6.90
N LYS A 50 -3.36 -7.12 -8.09
CA LYS A 50 -4.01 -8.03 -9.07
C LYS A 50 -3.04 -9.06 -9.63
N GLN A 51 -1.79 -8.68 -9.88
CA GLN A 51 -0.79 -9.57 -10.49
C GLN A 51 -0.13 -10.54 -9.51
N VAL A 52 -0.02 -10.15 -8.23
CA VAL A 52 0.72 -10.93 -7.22
C VAL A 52 -0.22 -11.57 -6.19
N GLY A 53 -1.39 -10.98 -5.97
CA GLY A 53 -2.42 -11.49 -5.07
C GLY A 53 -2.49 -10.73 -3.74
N ALA A 54 -3.70 -10.36 -3.32
CA ALA A 54 -3.95 -9.62 -2.08
C ALA A 54 -3.45 -10.34 -0.82
N SER A 55 -3.36 -11.67 -0.83
CA SER A 55 -2.77 -12.47 0.26
C SER A 55 -1.30 -12.17 0.55
N HIS A 56 -0.60 -11.47 -0.35
CA HIS A 56 0.81 -11.12 -0.21
C HIS A 56 1.06 -9.64 0.10
N PHE A 57 0.00 -8.86 0.37
CA PHE A 57 0.13 -7.45 0.71
C PHE A 57 -0.46 -7.12 2.09
N ILE A 58 0.05 -6.05 2.70
CA ILE A 58 -0.55 -5.38 3.84
C ILE A 58 -0.81 -3.91 3.49
N ILE A 59 -1.79 -3.30 4.17
CA ILE A 59 -2.08 -1.87 4.05
C ILE A 59 -1.60 -1.17 5.31
N SER A 60 -0.85 -0.09 5.12
CA SER A 60 -0.46 0.84 6.18
C SER A 60 -0.55 2.28 5.66
N THR A 61 -0.15 3.24 6.49
CA THR A 61 -0.18 4.66 6.13
C THR A 61 1.22 5.24 6.00
N ASP A 62 2.14 4.85 6.90
CA ASP A 62 3.42 5.53 7.13
C ASP A 62 3.24 7.05 7.35
N LEU A 63 2.15 7.40 8.05
CA LEU A 63 1.78 8.77 8.40
C LEU A 63 1.92 9.00 9.91
N GLY A 64 1.74 10.25 10.33
CA GLY A 64 1.97 10.71 11.71
C GLY A 64 3.06 11.77 11.80
N GLN A 65 3.74 12.07 10.69
CA GLN A 65 4.63 13.21 10.60
C GLN A 65 3.83 14.52 10.50
N THR A 66 4.36 15.58 11.09
CA THR A 66 3.77 16.93 10.99
C THR A 66 3.56 17.33 9.53
N ALA A 67 2.43 18.00 9.27
CA ALA A 67 2.01 18.50 7.95
C ALA A 67 1.63 17.45 6.89
N ASN A 68 1.69 16.16 7.21
CA ASN A 68 0.98 15.12 6.46
C ASN A 68 -0.48 14.98 6.94
N PRO A 69 -1.37 14.36 6.14
CA PRO A 69 -2.71 13.97 6.60
C PRO A 69 -2.67 13.12 7.87
N SER A 70 -3.75 13.13 8.64
CA SER A 70 -3.86 12.24 9.80
C SER A 70 -3.82 10.77 9.33
N PRO A 71 -3.31 9.84 10.15
CA PRO A 71 -3.31 8.42 9.79
C PRO A 71 -4.71 7.87 9.45
N PRO A 72 -5.80 8.19 10.19
CA PRO A 72 -7.15 7.78 9.82
C PRO A 72 -7.60 8.29 8.45
N ASP A 73 -7.35 9.56 8.14
CA ASP A 73 -7.75 10.17 6.86
C ASP A 73 -6.96 9.57 5.69
N GLY A 74 -5.65 9.40 5.86
CA GLY A 74 -4.80 8.76 4.86
C GLY A 74 -5.20 7.32 4.57
N LEU A 75 -5.56 6.54 5.60
CA LEU A 75 -6.04 5.17 5.43
C LEU A 75 -7.37 5.14 4.65
N ALA A 76 -8.32 6.01 4.99
CA ALA A 76 -9.59 6.11 4.28
C ALA A 76 -9.37 6.48 2.80
N TRP A 77 -8.47 7.43 2.53
CA TRP A 77 -8.11 7.85 1.18
C TRP A 77 -7.46 6.73 0.37
N LEU A 78 -6.48 6.00 0.94
CA LEU A 78 -5.84 4.86 0.27
C LEU A 78 -6.83 3.75 -0.06
N ILE A 79 -7.72 3.39 0.89
CA ILE A 79 -8.74 2.36 0.65
C ILE A 79 -9.68 2.78 -0.48
N ALA A 80 -10.18 4.02 -0.44
CA ALA A 80 -11.06 4.54 -1.48
C ALA A 80 -10.35 4.54 -2.86
N GLY A 81 -9.08 4.96 -2.90
CA GLY A 81 -8.26 4.94 -4.10
C GLY A 81 -8.06 3.54 -4.67
N LEU A 82 -7.75 2.54 -3.84
CA LEU A 82 -7.63 1.15 -4.30
C LEU A 82 -8.96 0.56 -4.78
N MET A 83 -10.06 0.85 -4.08
CA MET A 83 -11.40 0.40 -4.47
C MET A 83 -11.83 1.02 -5.80
N SER A 84 -11.48 2.28 -6.06
CA SER A 84 -11.76 2.94 -7.34
C SER A 84 -11.00 2.30 -8.52
N GLN A 85 -9.93 1.55 -8.24
CA GLN A 85 -9.18 0.77 -9.23
C GLN A 85 -9.67 -0.69 -9.33
N GLY A 86 -10.76 -1.04 -8.63
CA GLY A 86 -11.38 -2.37 -8.68
C GLY A 86 -10.81 -3.39 -7.70
N ILE A 87 -10.11 -2.96 -6.64
CA ILE A 87 -9.78 -3.84 -5.51
C ILE A 87 -11.03 -4.01 -4.66
N THR A 88 -11.41 -5.26 -4.37
CA THR A 88 -12.67 -5.54 -3.66
C THR A 88 -12.55 -5.31 -2.16
N LYS A 89 -13.68 -5.15 -1.48
CA LYS A 89 -13.74 -5.01 -0.02
C LYS A 89 -13.10 -6.22 0.68
N GLU A 90 -13.31 -7.41 0.15
CA GLU A 90 -12.76 -8.68 0.66
C GLU A 90 -11.23 -8.66 0.56
N GLN A 91 -10.67 -8.24 -0.59
CA GLN A 91 -9.22 -8.08 -0.75
C GLN A 91 -8.65 -7.05 0.23
N ILE A 92 -9.34 -5.93 0.47
CA ILE A 92 -8.96 -4.94 1.49
C ILE A 92 -8.95 -5.58 2.89
N GLN A 93 -9.95 -6.39 3.24
CA GLN A 93 -9.98 -7.08 4.55
C GLN A 93 -8.83 -8.09 4.70
N THR A 94 -8.55 -8.87 3.65
CA THR A 94 -7.40 -9.78 3.64
C THR A 94 -6.10 -9.03 3.90
N MET A 95 -5.85 -7.92 3.21
CA MET A 95 -4.62 -7.14 3.40
C MET A 95 -4.54 -6.45 4.77
N ARG A 96 -5.65 -5.89 5.26
CA ARG A 96 -5.64 -5.05 6.48
C ARG A 96 -5.78 -5.83 7.79
N ARG A 97 -6.43 -6.99 7.77
CA ARG A 97 -6.76 -7.73 9.00
C ARG A 97 -6.10 -9.10 9.02
N GLU A 98 -6.30 -9.89 7.97
CA GLU A 98 -5.88 -11.28 7.96
C GLU A 98 -4.36 -11.40 7.81
N ASN A 99 -3.80 -10.74 6.80
CA ASN A 99 -2.36 -10.77 6.54
C ASN A 99 -1.57 -10.10 7.67
N LEU A 100 -2.04 -8.94 8.15
CA LEU A 100 -1.44 -8.25 9.29
C LEU A 100 -1.50 -9.10 10.57
N GLY A 101 -2.64 -9.75 10.85
CA GLY A 101 -2.77 -10.64 12.00
C GLY A 101 -1.79 -11.82 11.94
N LYS A 102 -1.62 -12.44 10.76
CA LYS A 102 -0.67 -13.54 10.57
C LYS A 102 0.78 -13.12 10.81
N LEU A 103 1.17 -11.90 10.44
CA LEU A 103 2.53 -11.39 10.70
C LEU A 103 2.85 -11.26 12.18
N LEU A 104 1.84 -10.99 13.02
CA LEU A 104 2.03 -10.78 14.46
C LEU A 104 1.88 -12.07 15.28
N MET A 105 1.14 -13.05 14.78
CA MET A 105 0.72 -14.21 15.57
C MET A 105 1.50 -15.50 15.29
N GLY A 106 2.30 -15.58 14.20
CA GLY A 106 3.05 -16.78 13.83
C GLY A 106 2.21 -17.82 13.12
#